data_AF-A0A257LVD1-F1
#
_entry.id   AF-A0A257LVD1-F1
#
_cell.length_a   1.000
_cell.length_b   1.000
_cell.length_c   1.000
_cell.angle_alpha   90.00
_cell.angle_beta   90.00
_cell.angle_gamma   90.00
#
_symmetry.space_group_name_H-M   'P 1'
#
loop_
_entity.id
_entity.type
_entity.pdbx_description
1 polymer ?
#
loop_
_entity_poly.entity_id
_entity_poly.type
_entity_poly.pdbx_seq_one_letter_code
_entity_poly.pdbx_strand_id
1 'polypeptide(L)'
;GDSGTAAAAETRASWIVPACLNELKAAADGKSVLIPPTPLGEMFPADGQVYGIAFTAGGQALGPVDQANYASGLKRMNDQDVRYITKLEGEVLAAKPGSAWEKVQTRILHKDSMSRRRHQSSGFTLIELLVSMAIGTAVLLMAVSVLGRTGDGYDRIGGGVSAEREARAVLSQVSSDLTTARFNKDQVFEKGASGWIKDRIGFLALQPADAQSTEGRIGDLCAVHYYVKDLETEGRIVRCLMRGFRESAETFDAVKGGSIAPLFVPRDRDEPIAFGVVSFEARPRTRDETGNWQDWNVGQSTYPQAIELKLILARRDLSGKLSTAADWDGLGTTGKLLGTPEEASRNRSLETFGSLIRFGNDEVR
;
A
#
# COMPACT_ATOMS: atom_id res chain seq x y z
N GLY A 1 -2.09 5.05 -23.87
CA GLY A 1 -1.94 5.53 -25.26
C GLY A 1 -3.19 5.26 -26.11
N ASP A 2 -3.31 5.92 -27.27
CA ASP A 2 -4.51 5.93 -28.16
C ASP A 2 -4.58 4.80 -29.21
N SER A 3 -3.76 3.75 -29.10
CA SER A 3 -3.81 2.61 -30.03
C SER A 3 -3.52 1.28 -29.33
N GLY A 4 -4.03 0.18 -29.89
CA GLY A 4 -3.81 -1.17 -29.36
C GLY A 4 -2.33 -1.59 -29.30
N THR A 5 -1.46 -0.95 -30.08
CA THR A 5 0.00 -1.09 -29.96
C THR A 5 0.55 -0.34 -28.74
N ALA A 6 -0.01 0.84 -28.40
CA ALA A 6 0.33 1.61 -27.21
C ALA A 6 0.18 0.80 -25.91
N ALA A 7 -0.95 0.10 -25.78
CA ALA A 7 -1.25 -0.75 -24.63
C ALA A 7 -0.32 -1.98 -24.52
N ALA A 8 0.15 -2.52 -25.65
CA ALA A 8 1.02 -3.68 -25.69
C ALA A 8 2.49 -3.38 -25.31
N ALA A 9 2.95 -2.13 -25.45
CA ALA A 9 4.27 -1.74 -24.93
C ALA A 9 4.23 -1.09 -23.54
N GLU A 10 3.14 -0.45 -23.14
CA GLU A 10 2.92 -0.06 -21.73
C GLU A 10 3.06 -1.28 -20.79
N THR A 11 2.66 -2.47 -21.26
CA THR A 11 2.83 -3.75 -20.55
C THR A 11 4.21 -4.41 -20.72
N ARG A 12 5.01 -4.05 -21.73
CA ARG A 12 6.31 -4.70 -22.02
C ARG A 12 7.54 -3.86 -21.72
N ALA A 13 7.39 -2.55 -21.53
CA ALA A 13 8.49 -1.61 -21.30
C ALA A 13 8.06 -0.45 -20.37
N SER A 14 7.53 -0.79 -19.19
CA SER A 14 7.06 0.15 -18.17
C SER A 14 8.13 1.16 -17.70
N TRP A 15 9.41 0.90 -17.97
CA TRP A 15 10.54 1.76 -17.67
C TRP A 15 10.69 2.97 -18.62
N ILE A 16 10.08 2.95 -19.81
CA ILE A 16 10.20 4.03 -20.80
C ILE A 16 9.61 5.34 -20.27
N VAL A 17 8.45 5.26 -19.60
CA VAL A 17 7.74 6.44 -19.09
C VAL A 17 8.54 7.14 -17.98
N PRO A 18 9.01 6.45 -16.90
CA PRO A 18 9.91 7.06 -15.92
C PRO A 18 11.19 7.63 -16.52
N ALA A 19 11.80 6.95 -17.50
CA ALA A 19 13.02 7.43 -18.16
C ALA A 19 12.77 8.76 -18.88
N CYS A 20 11.67 8.88 -19.62
CA CYS A 20 11.30 10.13 -20.29
C CYS A 20 10.98 11.25 -19.29
N LEU A 21 10.27 10.95 -18.20
CA LEU A 21 9.97 11.95 -17.16
C LEU A 21 11.23 12.45 -16.44
N ASN A 22 12.18 11.56 -16.18
CA ASN A 22 13.47 11.94 -15.59
C ASN A 22 14.28 12.83 -16.53
N GLU A 23 14.30 12.54 -17.83
CA GLU A 23 14.96 13.39 -18.82
C GLU A 23 14.28 14.76 -18.96
N LEU A 24 12.95 14.82 -18.94
CA LEU A 24 12.22 16.09 -18.93
C LEU A 24 12.54 16.93 -17.69
N LYS A 25 12.62 16.30 -16.52
CA LYS A 25 13.04 16.97 -15.30
C LYS A 25 14.48 17.47 -15.40
N ALA A 26 15.39 16.63 -15.91
CA ALA A 26 16.78 17.03 -16.13
C ALA A 26 16.88 18.18 -17.15
N ALA A 27 16.03 18.23 -18.18
CA ALA A 27 15.99 19.30 -19.16
C ALA A 27 15.51 20.62 -18.55
N ALA A 28 14.48 20.57 -17.69
CA ALA A 28 14.01 21.73 -16.93
C ALA A 28 15.11 22.28 -15.99
N ASP A 29 15.94 21.40 -15.43
CA ASP A 29 17.09 21.77 -14.59
C ASP A 29 18.34 22.17 -15.40
N GLY A 30 18.30 22.14 -16.74
CA GLY A 30 19.44 22.42 -17.63
C GLY A 30 20.55 21.36 -17.59
N LYS A 31 20.23 20.14 -17.16
CA LYS A 31 21.16 19.00 -16.95
C LYS A 31 20.95 17.83 -17.90
N SER A 32 19.91 17.84 -18.73
CA SER A 32 19.68 16.74 -19.68
C SER A 32 20.76 16.73 -20.77
N VAL A 33 21.22 15.52 -21.10
CA VAL A 33 22.15 15.27 -22.20
C VAL A 33 21.38 15.00 -23.51
N LEU A 34 20.08 14.69 -23.41
CA LEU A 34 19.26 14.19 -24.51
C LEU A 34 18.24 15.21 -24.99
N ILE A 35 17.75 16.07 -24.11
CA ILE A 35 16.75 17.09 -24.40
C ILE A 35 17.39 18.45 -24.15
N PRO A 36 17.26 19.41 -25.09
CA PRO A 36 17.70 20.79 -24.86
C PRO A 36 17.04 21.38 -23.60
N PRO A 37 17.68 22.35 -22.92
CA PRO A 37 17.07 23.03 -21.78
C PRO A 37 15.68 23.57 -22.13
N THR A 38 14.72 23.35 -21.23
CA THR A 38 13.33 23.77 -21.42
C THR A 38 12.99 24.85 -20.39
N PRO A 39 13.08 26.15 -20.74
CA PRO A 39 12.72 27.23 -19.83
C PRO A 39 11.24 27.13 -19.43
N LEU A 40 10.94 27.49 -18.18
CA LEU A 40 9.57 27.55 -17.70
C LEU A 40 8.76 28.58 -18.52
N GLY A 41 7.59 28.18 -19.00
CA GLY A 41 6.67 29.05 -19.75
C GLY A 41 6.87 29.05 -21.28
N GLU A 42 7.83 28.27 -21.81
CA GLU A 42 7.99 28.09 -23.26
C GLU A 42 7.27 26.83 -23.77
N MET A 43 6.82 26.87 -25.03
CA MET A 43 6.21 25.70 -25.68
C MET A 43 7.25 24.59 -25.88
N PHE A 44 6.85 23.37 -25.54
CA PHE A 44 7.69 22.19 -25.66
C PHE A 44 7.00 21.12 -26.51
N PRO A 45 7.63 20.60 -27.58
CA PRO A 45 8.79 21.16 -28.28
C PRO A 45 8.51 22.54 -28.93
N ALA A 46 9.57 23.28 -29.29
CA ALA A 46 9.42 24.48 -30.11
C ALA A 46 8.77 24.12 -31.47
N ASP A 47 8.07 25.07 -32.08
CA ASP A 47 7.16 24.82 -33.20
C ASP A 47 7.80 23.98 -34.33
N GLY A 48 7.15 22.87 -34.70
CA GLY A 48 7.62 21.91 -35.71
C GLY A 48 8.73 20.94 -35.28
N GLN A 49 9.28 21.07 -34.06
CA GLN A 49 10.26 20.12 -33.54
C GLN A 49 9.58 18.93 -32.87
N VAL A 50 10.29 17.80 -32.85
CA VAL A 50 9.88 16.62 -32.12
C VAL A 50 11.06 16.14 -31.32
N TYR A 51 10.90 16.12 -29.99
CA TYR A 51 11.87 15.48 -29.11
C TYR A 51 11.47 14.03 -28.98
N GLY A 52 12.06 13.17 -29.81
CA GLY A 52 12.01 11.74 -29.58
C GLY A 52 13.23 11.25 -28.84
N ILE A 53 13.10 10.14 -28.10
CA ILE A 53 14.24 9.44 -27.51
C ILE A 53 14.23 8.01 -28.05
N ALA A 54 15.35 7.59 -28.64
CA ALA A 54 15.57 6.21 -29.06
C ALA A 54 16.05 5.37 -27.87
N PHE A 55 15.57 4.14 -27.77
CA PHE A 55 15.99 3.17 -26.75
C PHE A 55 16.35 1.82 -27.36
N THR A 56 17.32 1.15 -26.76
CA THR A 56 17.60 -0.27 -27.03
C THR A 56 16.50 -1.17 -26.45
N ALA A 57 16.55 -2.46 -26.77
CA ALA A 57 15.67 -3.46 -26.14
C ALA A 57 15.89 -3.58 -24.61
N GLY A 58 17.10 -3.24 -24.12
CA GLY A 58 17.48 -3.34 -22.71
C GLY A 58 17.20 -2.09 -21.88
N GLY A 59 16.60 -1.05 -22.46
CA GLY A 59 16.24 0.16 -21.71
C GLY A 59 17.20 1.33 -21.80
N GLN A 60 18.33 1.16 -22.49
CA GLN A 60 19.33 2.22 -22.63
C GLN A 60 18.85 3.28 -23.63
N ALA A 61 18.85 4.55 -23.20
CA ALA A 61 18.63 5.68 -24.10
C ALA A 61 19.84 5.85 -25.03
N LEU A 62 19.57 5.94 -26.34
CA LEU A 62 20.57 6.03 -27.39
C LEU A 62 20.85 7.47 -27.81
N GLY A 63 19.85 8.34 -27.77
CA GLY A 63 19.97 9.71 -28.25
C GLY A 63 18.63 10.34 -28.63
N PRO A 64 18.65 11.67 -28.87
CA PRO A 64 17.51 12.39 -29.42
C PRO A 64 17.19 11.94 -30.85
N VAL A 65 15.90 11.94 -31.20
CA VAL A 65 15.37 11.55 -32.50
C VAL A 65 14.52 12.69 -33.05
N ASP A 66 14.87 13.14 -34.26
CA ASP A 66 14.06 14.13 -34.97
C ASP A 66 12.76 13.54 -35.56
N GLN A 67 11.89 14.41 -36.06
CA GLN A 67 10.59 14.02 -36.61
C GLN A 67 10.71 13.08 -37.83
N ALA A 68 11.73 13.24 -38.67
CA ALA A 68 11.91 12.41 -39.87
C ALA A 68 12.35 10.98 -39.49
N ASN A 69 13.23 10.87 -38.51
CA ASN A 69 13.70 9.61 -37.95
C ASN A 69 12.61 8.90 -37.13
N TYR A 70 11.78 9.64 -36.41
CA TYR A 70 10.58 9.09 -35.77
C TYR A 70 9.59 8.55 -36.81
N ALA A 71 9.26 9.35 -37.84
CA ALA A 71 8.32 8.97 -38.88
C ALA A 71 8.78 7.74 -39.68
N SER A 72 10.07 7.68 -40.04
CA SER A 72 10.66 6.55 -40.76
C SER A 72 10.81 5.29 -39.90
N GLY A 73 10.82 5.42 -38.56
CA GLY A 73 11.04 4.32 -37.64
C GLY A 73 12.50 3.90 -37.62
N LEU A 74 13.37 4.83 -37.24
CA LEU A 74 14.82 4.65 -37.11
C LEU A 74 15.18 3.29 -36.48
N LYS A 75 16.11 2.56 -37.12
CA LYS A 75 16.46 1.18 -36.76
C LYS A 75 17.81 1.06 -36.07
N ARG A 76 18.73 1.99 -36.31
CA ARG A 76 20.05 2.02 -35.69
C ARG A 76 20.45 3.43 -35.33
N MET A 77 21.13 3.56 -34.19
CA MET A 77 21.71 4.81 -33.71
C MET A 77 22.95 4.45 -32.88
N ASN A 78 24.07 5.15 -33.09
CA ASN A 78 25.32 4.92 -32.37
C ASN A 78 25.76 3.44 -32.40
N ASP A 79 25.69 2.82 -33.59
CA ASP A 79 25.95 1.40 -33.86
C ASP A 79 25.07 0.38 -33.12
N GLN A 80 24.07 0.83 -32.35
CA GLN A 80 23.14 -0.04 -31.63
C GLN A 80 21.77 -0.11 -32.33
N ASP A 81 21.06 -1.21 -32.12
CA ASP A 81 19.71 -1.39 -32.64
C ASP A 81 18.70 -0.60 -31.81
N VAL A 82 17.92 0.23 -32.50
CA VAL A 82 16.81 1.00 -31.93
C VAL A 82 15.57 0.12 -31.89
N ARG A 83 15.10 -0.16 -30.67
CA ARG A 83 13.92 -0.99 -30.45
C ARG A 83 12.66 -0.16 -30.22
N TYR A 84 12.81 0.93 -29.47
CA TYR A 84 11.71 1.82 -29.14
C TYR A 84 12.12 3.24 -29.48
N ILE A 85 11.17 4.00 -30.01
CA ILE A 85 11.31 5.44 -30.16
C ILE A 85 10.10 6.05 -29.46
N THR A 86 10.34 6.96 -28.52
CA THR A 86 9.28 7.77 -27.94
C THR A 86 9.15 9.09 -28.68
N LYS A 87 7.95 9.65 -28.71
CA LYS A 87 7.70 11.04 -29.05
C LYS A 87 7.32 11.79 -27.77
N LEU A 88 7.91 12.95 -27.51
CA LEU A 88 7.52 13.84 -26.41
C LEU A 88 6.84 15.09 -26.99
N GLU A 89 5.62 15.34 -26.53
CA GLU A 89 4.82 16.52 -26.87
C GLU A 89 4.31 17.13 -25.57
N GLY A 90 4.28 18.45 -25.43
CA GLY A 90 3.66 19.15 -24.32
C GLY A 90 2.47 19.98 -24.81
N GLU A 91 1.40 20.01 -24.02
CA GLU A 91 0.25 20.89 -24.22
C GLU A 91 0.10 21.78 -22.98
N VAL A 92 -0.10 23.09 -23.20
CA VAL A 92 -0.43 24.03 -22.12
C VAL A 92 -1.90 23.87 -21.79
N LEU A 93 -2.21 23.17 -20.70
CA LEU A 93 -3.57 23.06 -20.21
C LEU A 93 -3.93 24.34 -19.45
N ALA A 94 -5.01 25.01 -19.86
CA ALA A 94 -5.49 26.24 -19.23
C ALA A 94 -5.57 26.08 -17.70
N ALA A 95 -4.90 27.00 -16.97
CA ALA A 95 -4.86 26.97 -15.52
C ALA A 95 -6.28 27.03 -14.94
N LYS A 96 -6.58 26.17 -13.96
CA LYS A 96 -7.79 26.35 -13.13
C LYS A 96 -7.67 27.70 -12.39
N PRO A 97 -8.74 28.50 -12.29
CA PRO A 97 -8.71 29.73 -11.49
C PRO A 97 -8.23 29.42 -10.06
N GLY A 98 -7.13 30.06 -9.63
CA GLY A 98 -6.52 29.84 -8.31
C GLY A 98 -5.39 28.78 -8.26
N SER A 99 -5.00 28.20 -9.40
CA SER A 99 -3.86 27.27 -9.51
C SER A 99 -2.60 28.01 -9.95
N ALA A 100 -1.52 27.96 -9.14
CA ALA A 100 -0.21 28.54 -9.46
C ALA A 100 0.66 27.66 -10.39
N TRP A 101 0.11 26.60 -10.96
CA TRP A 101 0.86 25.65 -11.78
C TRP A 101 0.11 25.28 -13.05
N GLU A 102 0.86 25.28 -14.15
CA GLU A 102 0.47 24.77 -15.46
C GLU A 102 0.70 23.25 -15.49
N LYS A 103 -0.28 22.51 -16.02
CA LYS A 103 -0.12 21.07 -16.25
C LYS A 103 0.48 20.84 -17.62
N VAL A 104 1.64 20.19 -17.67
CA VAL A 104 2.20 19.64 -18.90
C VAL A 104 1.70 18.22 -19.06
N GLN A 105 0.92 17.95 -20.10
CA GLN A 105 0.53 16.60 -20.48
C GLN A 105 1.51 16.07 -21.54
N THR A 106 2.35 15.11 -21.17
CA THR A 106 3.26 14.47 -22.12
C THR A 106 2.62 13.27 -22.78
N ARG A 107 2.43 13.31 -24.11
CA ARG A 107 1.92 12.18 -24.89
C ARG A 107 3.08 11.36 -25.45
N ILE A 108 3.27 10.15 -24.93
CA ILE A 108 4.30 9.21 -25.41
C ILE A 108 3.71 8.29 -26.48
N LEU A 109 4.08 8.54 -27.73
CA LEU A 109 3.77 7.65 -28.87
C LEU A 109 4.99 6.77 -29.16
N HIS A 110 4.77 5.49 -29.45
CA HIS A 110 5.85 4.57 -29.81
C HIS A 110 5.54 3.80 -31.09
N LYS A 111 6.59 3.46 -31.85
CA LYS A 111 6.53 2.65 -33.07
C LYS A 111 7.51 1.49 -32.95
N ASP A 112 7.04 0.25 -33.08
CA ASP A 112 7.92 -0.93 -33.16
C ASP A 112 8.57 -0.94 -34.56
N SER A 113 9.90 -0.92 -34.61
CA SER A 113 10.69 -0.82 -35.85
C SER A 113 10.77 -2.16 -36.62
N MET A 114 10.18 -3.24 -36.09
CA MET A 114 10.18 -4.55 -36.75
C MET A 114 9.11 -4.70 -37.83
N SER A 115 9.45 -4.35 -39.08
CA SER A 115 8.77 -4.93 -40.24
C SER A 115 9.22 -6.40 -40.43
N ARG A 116 8.27 -7.34 -40.46
CA ARG A 116 8.49 -8.75 -40.80
C ARG A 116 9.37 -8.88 -42.05
N ARG A 117 10.56 -9.48 -41.91
CA ARG A 117 11.34 -9.98 -43.04
C ARG A 117 10.49 -11.05 -43.74
N ARG A 118 10.10 -10.82 -45.01
CA ARG A 118 9.74 -11.90 -45.92
C ARG A 118 10.99 -12.75 -46.11
N HIS A 119 11.08 -13.86 -45.39
CA HIS A 119 12.01 -14.93 -45.76
C HIS A 119 11.54 -15.49 -47.10
N GLN A 120 12.44 -15.50 -48.08
CA GLN A 120 12.33 -16.43 -49.20
C GLN A 120 12.38 -17.84 -48.62
N SER A 121 11.29 -18.57 -48.75
CA SER A 121 11.14 -19.92 -48.22
C SER A 121 11.91 -20.91 -49.09
N SER A 122 13.02 -21.44 -48.60
CA SER A 122 13.37 -22.84 -48.85
C SER A 122 12.41 -23.69 -48.01
N GLY A 123 11.65 -24.58 -48.64
CA GLY A 123 10.65 -25.40 -47.95
C GLY A 123 11.29 -26.27 -46.86
N PHE A 124 10.75 -26.16 -45.64
CA PHE A 124 11.12 -27.02 -44.51
C PHE A 124 10.53 -28.41 -44.70
N THR A 125 11.26 -29.42 -44.23
CA THR A 125 10.76 -30.80 -44.19
C THR A 125 9.70 -30.95 -43.09
N LEU A 126 8.79 -31.91 -43.25
CA LEU A 126 7.67 -32.13 -42.31
C LEU A 126 8.15 -32.46 -40.89
N ILE A 127 9.32 -33.08 -40.76
CA ILE A 127 9.97 -33.38 -39.46
C ILE A 127 10.46 -32.09 -38.78
N GLU A 128 11.09 -31.17 -39.51
CA GLU A 128 11.53 -29.88 -38.96
C GLU A 128 10.34 -29.03 -38.50
N LEU A 129 9.20 -29.13 -39.19
CA LEU A 129 7.98 -28.42 -38.84
C LEU A 129 7.40 -28.94 -37.50
N LEU A 130 7.38 -30.27 -37.32
CA LEU A 130 6.94 -30.89 -36.08
C LEU A 130 7.88 -30.60 -34.90
N VAL A 131 9.20 -30.66 -35.12
CA VAL A 131 10.20 -30.36 -34.08
C VAL A 131 10.15 -28.88 -33.70
N SER A 132 10.02 -27.98 -34.67
CA SER A 132 9.89 -26.54 -34.41
C SER A 132 8.62 -26.20 -33.65
N MET A 133 7.52 -26.89 -33.96
CA MET A 133 6.26 -26.72 -33.24
C MET A 133 6.38 -27.21 -31.80
N ALA A 134 6.98 -28.38 -31.57
CA ALA A 134 7.19 -28.92 -30.22
C ALA A 134 8.09 -28.02 -29.36
N ILE A 135 9.21 -27.56 -29.91
CA ILE A 135 10.11 -26.61 -29.22
C ILE A 135 9.40 -25.28 -28.98
N GLY A 136 8.67 -24.77 -29.97
CA GLY A 136 7.89 -23.54 -29.84
C GLY A 136 6.86 -23.62 -28.72
N THR A 137 6.13 -24.74 -28.61
CA THR A 137 5.17 -24.96 -27.52
C THR A 137 5.88 -25.05 -26.16
N ALA A 138 7.00 -25.76 -26.07
CA ALA A 138 7.76 -25.85 -24.81
C ALA A 138 8.29 -24.47 -24.35
N VAL A 139 8.81 -23.66 -25.28
CA VAL A 139 9.29 -22.31 -25.01
C VAL A 139 8.14 -21.39 -24.60
N LEU A 140 6.98 -21.48 -25.27
CA LEU A 140 5.79 -20.71 -24.89
C LEU A 140 5.29 -21.07 -23.49
N LEU A 141 5.25 -22.37 -23.15
CA LEU A 141 4.87 -22.82 -21.82
C LEU A 141 5.86 -22.33 -20.74
N MET A 142 7.17 -22.36 -21.02
CA MET A 142 8.16 -21.78 -20.11
C MET A 142 7.98 -20.26 -19.96
N ALA A 143 7.77 -19.53 -21.06
CA ALA A 143 7.55 -18.09 -21.01
C ALA A 143 6.31 -17.73 -20.17
N VAL A 144 5.20 -18.45 -20.37
CA VAL A 144 3.98 -18.29 -19.55
C VAL A 144 4.27 -18.57 -18.07
N SER A 145 5.05 -19.60 -17.76
CA SER A 145 5.41 -19.92 -16.37
C SER A 145 6.28 -18.85 -15.71
N VAL A 146 7.20 -18.23 -16.46
CA VAL A 146 8.08 -17.16 -15.98
C VAL A 146 7.29 -15.85 -15.81
N LEU A 147 6.39 -15.53 -16.74
CA LEU A 147 5.48 -14.39 -16.59
C LEU A 147 4.57 -14.56 -15.37
N GLY A 148 4.04 -15.77 -15.12
CA GLY A 148 3.24 -16.05 -13.92
C GLY A 148 4.02 -15.79 -12.63
N ARG A 149 5.24 -16.33 -12.52
CA ARG A 149 6.12 -16.11 -11.35
C ARG A 149 6.53 -14.65 -11.15
N THR A 150 6.67 -13.89 -12.24
CA THR A 150 7.04 -12.47 -12.18
C THR A 150 5.84 -11.62 -11.76
N GLY A 151 4.63 -11.94 -12.25
CA GLY A 151 3.37 -11.32 -11.81
C GLY A 151 3.10 -11.53 -10.32
N ASP A 152 3.26 -12.75 -9.83
CA ASP A 152 3.13 -13.09 -8.41
C ASP A 152 4.09 -12.28 -7.52
N GLY A 153 5.26 -11.91 -8.05
CA GLY A 153 6.25 -11.06 -7.38
C GLY A 153 5.83 -9.59 -7.27
N TYR A 154 5.15 -9.05 -8.28
CA TYR A 154 4.64 -7.67 -8.25
C TYR A 154 3.43 -7.53 -7.33
N ASP A 155 2.49 -8.48 -7.36
CA ASP A 155 1.38 -8.53 -6.42
C ASP A 155 1.85 -8.69 -4.97
N ARG A 156 2.98 -9.39 -4.76
CA ARG A 156 3.63 -9.51 -3.45
C ARG A 156 4.13 -8.16 -2.91
N ILE A 157 4.77 -7.35 -3.74
CA ILE A 157 5.28 -6.04 -3.32
C ILE A 157 4.10 -5.06 -3.10
N GLY A 158 3.12 -5.04 -4.01
CA GLY A 158 1.96 -4.15 -3.89
C GLY A 158 1.03 -4.50 -2.70
N GLY A 159 0.80 -5.80 -2.46
CA GLY A 159 -0.04 -6.29 -1.37
C GLY A 159 0.58 -6.10 0.02
N GLY A 160 1.91 -6.28 0.15
CA GLY A 160 2.64 -6.03 1.39
C GLY A 160 2.62 -4.55 1.78
N VAL A 161 2.81 -3.64 0.81
CA VAL A 161 2.84 -2.19 1.06
C VAL A 161 1.51 -1.65 1.61
N SER A 162 0.36 -2.20 1.18
CA SER A 162 -0.95 -1.79 1.72
C SER A 162 -1.12 -2.21 3.17
N ALA A 163 -0.86 -3.49 3.49
CA ALA A 163 -0.97 -4.00 4.86
C ALA A 163 0.03 -3.31 5.81
N GLU A 164 1.25 -3.04 5.34
CA GLU A 164 2.26 -2.32 6.10
C GLU A 164 1.85 -0.86 6.37
N ARG A 165 1.25 -0.18 5.39
CA ARG A 165 0.71 1.18 5.56
C ARG A 165 -0.42 1.20 6.59
N GLU A 166 -1.34 0.23 6.53
CA GLU A 166 -2.43 0.11 7.51
C GLU A 166 -1.90 -0.17 8.92
N ALA A 167 -0.98 -1.12 9.06
CA ALA A 167 -0.38 -1.42 10.36
C ALA A 167 0.36 -0.23 10.97
N ARG A 168 1.12 0.53 10.16
CA ARG A 168 1.79 1.74 10.63
C ARG A 168 0.79 2.80 11.10
N ALA A 169 -0.31 2.99 10.38
CA ALA A 169 -1.35 3.92 10.78
C ALA A 169 -1.98 3.52 12.12
N VAL A 170 -2.32 2.24 12.29
CA VAL A 170 -2.84 1.69 13.55
C VAL A 170 -1.84 1.88 14.69
N LEU A 171 -0.60 1.46 14.52
CA LEU A 171 0.41 1.56 15.58
C LEU A 171 0.67 3.01 15.96
N SER A 172 0.69 3.94 14.99
CA SER A 172 0.82 5.38 15.26
C SER A 172 -0.38 5.91 16.04
N GLN A 173 -1.60 5.54 15.64
CA GLN A 173 -2.83 5.99 16.30
C GLN A 173 -2.91 5.46 17.74
N VAL A 174 -2.71 4.16 17.93
CA VAL A 174 -2.74 3.53 19.25
C VAL A 174 -1.60 4.07 20.13
N SER A 175 -0.41 4.31 19.56
CA SER A 175 0.69 4.94 20.28
C SER A 175 0.33 6.35 20.74
N SER A 176 -0.25 7.17 19.87
CA SER A 176 -0.68 8.53 20.22
C SER A 176 -1.66 8.48 21.40
N ASP A 177 -2.68 7.63 21.31
CA ASP A 177 -3.71 7.52 22.34
C ASP A 177 -3.13 6.97 23.66
N LEU A 178 -2.23 5.98 23.61
CA LEU A 178 -1.58 5.40 24.80
C LEU A 178 -0.61 6.36 25.49
N THR A 179 0.08 7.22 24.73
CA THR A 179 1.05 8.18 25.31
C THR A 179 0.39 9.24 26.17
N THR A 180 -0.90 9.52 25.96
CA THR A 180 -1.70 10.44 26.79
C THR A 180 -2.70 9.71 27.68
N ALA A 181 -2.58 8.39 27.79
CA ALA A 181 -3.53 7.59 28.51
C ALA A 181 -3.51 7.87 30.02
N ARG A 182 -4.70 7.92 30.61
CA ARG A 182 -4.93 8.15 32.04
C ARG A 182 -5.56 6.92 32.65
N PHE A 183 -4.86 6.33 33.62
CA PHE A 183 -5.33 5.13 34.31
C PHE A 183 -6.68 5.37 35.02
N ASN A 184 -7.57 4.39 34.90
CA ASN A 184 -8.81 4.32 35.66
C ASN A 184 -9.11 2.85 35.97
N LYS A 185 -9.77 2.57 37.09
CA LYS A 185 -10.13 1.21 37.51
C LYS A 185 -11.11 0.51 36.56
N ASP A 186 -11.93 1.27 35.84
CA ASP A 186 -12.97 0.76 34.94
C ASP A 186 -12.46 0.65 33.48
N GLN A 187 -11.14 0.72 33.27
CA GLN A 187 -10.52 0.44 31.97
C GLN A 187 -10.75 -1.01 31.55
N VAL A 188 -10.77 -1.21 30.24
CA VAL A 188 -10.99 -2.51 29.63
C VAL A 188 -9.65 -3.06 29.15
N PHE A 189 -9.29 -4.24 29.64
CA PHE A 189 -8.23 -5.10 29.11
C PHE A 189 -8.78 -6.51 29.04
N GLU A 190 -9.54 -6.78 27.99
CA GLU A 190 -10.23 -8.04 27.80
C GLU A 190 -9.46 -8.91 26.82
N LYS A 191 -9.10 -10.10 27.29
CA LYS A 191 -8.42 -11.09 26.48
C LYS A 191 -9.42 -11.83 25.60
N GLY A 192 -9.13 -11.90 24.30
CA GLY A 192 -9.89 -12.69 23.35
C GLY A 192 -9.77 -14.19 23.61
N ALA A 193 -10.70 -14.97 23.02
CA ALA A 193 -10.66 -16.43 23.06
C ALA A 193 -9.40 -17.00 22.36
N SER A 194 -9.07 -18.26 22.66
CA SER A 194 -7.92 -18.96 22.07
C SER A 194 -8.01 -19.05 20.54
N GLY A 195 -6.85 -19.05 19.87
CA GLY A 195 -6.73 -19.08 18.41
C GLY A 195 -6.25 -17.73 17.90
N TRP A 196 -6.90 -17.21 16.85
CA TRP A 196 -6.65 -15.85 16.40
C TRP A 196 -7.21 -14.86 17.42
N ILE A 197 -6.33 -14.33 18.27
CA ILE A 197 -6.69 -13.50 19.42
C ILE A 197 -7.34 -12.19 18.94
N LYS A 198 -8.43 -11.82 19.62
CA LYS A 198 -9.23 -10.62 19.36
C LYS A 198 -9.43 -9.87 20.68
N ASP A 199 -8.34 -9.33 21.21
CA ASP A 199 -8.36 -8.58 22.46
C ASP A 199 -9.19 -7.29 22.30
N ARG A 200 -9.65 -6.76 23.44
CA ARG A 200 -10.29 -5.45 23.51
C ARG A 200 -9.59 -4.62 24.57
N ILE A 201 -9.25 -3.39 24.20
CA ILE A 201 -8.66 -2.42 25.14
C ILE A 201 -9.47 -1.14 25.15
N GLY A 202 -9.65 -0.54 26.34
CA GLY A 202 -10.39 0.70 26.51
C GLY A 202 -9.83 1.51 27.66
N PHE A 203 -9.51 2.78 27.39
CA PHE A 203 -8.87 3.66 28.35
C PHE A 203 -9.25 5.12 28.12
N LEU A 204 -8.98 5.95 29.12
CA LEU A 204 -9.10 7.40 28.98
C LEU A 204 -7.82 7.95 28.36
N ALA A 205 -7.92 8.93 27.47
CA ALA A 205 -6.79 9.59 26.84
C ALA A 205 -7.04 11.09 26.75
N LEU A 206 -5.98 11.89 26.88
CA LEU A 206 -6.08 13.33 26.60
C LEU A 206 -6.01 13.56 25.10
N GLN A 207 -6.98 14.29 24.57
CA GLN A 207 -7.15 14.53 23.15
C GLN A 207 -7.21 16.02 22.86
N PRO A 208 -6.55 16.47 21.79
CA PRO A 208 -6.54 17.86 21.42
C PRO A 208 -7.93 18.33 20.94
N ALA A 209 -8.07 19.64 20.86
CA ALA A 209 -9.35 20.29 20.64
C ALA A 209 -9.91 20.10 19.22
N ASP A 210 -9.05 19.73 18.26
CA ASP A 210 -9.35 19.42 16.86
C ASP A 210 -9.77 17.96 16.62
N ALA A 211 -9.50 17.07 17.58
CA ALA A 211 -9.97 15.69 17.57
C ALA A 211 -11.42 15.53 18.06
N GLN A 212 -12.06 16.63 18.50
CA GLN A 212 -13.41 16.66 19.07
C GLN A 212 -14.30 17.66 18.33
N SER A 213 -15.60 17.36 18.28
CA SER A 213 -16.61 18.31 17.83
C SER A 213 -16.71 19.52 18.78
N THR A 214 -17.17 20.66 18.25
CA THR A 214 -17.40 21.86 19.08
C THR A 214 -18.46 21.62 20.15
N GLU A 215 -19.45 20.76 19.88
CA GLU A 215 -20.60 20.53 20.77
C GLU A 215 -20.26 19.57 21.92
N GLY A 216 -19.51 18.50 21.67
CA GLY A 216 -19.13 17.54 22.71
C GLY A 216 -17.79 17.82 23.37
N ARG A 217 -17.12 18.93 23.05
CA ARG A 217 -15.87 19.36 23.69
C ARG A 217 -16.12 20.27 24.88
N ILE A 218 -15.91 19.75 26.09
CA ILE A 218 -15.85 20.54 27.34
C ILE A 218 -14.49 20.44 28.04
N GLY A 219 -13.58 19.62 27.53
CA GLY A 219 -12.21 19.45 27.99
C GLY A 219 -11.38 18.59 27.04
N ASP A 220 -10.29 18.01 27.54
CA ASP A 220 -9.36 17.17 26.79
C ASP A 220 -9.49 15.67 27.11
N LEU A 221 -10.01 15.33 28.30
CA LEU A 221 -10.21 13.94 28.73
C LEU A 221 -11.31 13.25 27.93
N CYS A 222 -10.92 12.31 27.06
CA CYS A 222 -11.80 11.50 26.23
C CYS A 222 -11.67 10.01 26.56
N ALA A 223 -12.61 9.20 26.10
CA ALA A 223 -12.49 7.74 26.14
C ALA A 223 -12.22 7.17 24.74
N VAL A 224 -11.25 6.26 24.66
CA VAL A 224 -10.87 5.53 23.44
C VAL A 224 -10.94 4.04 23.74
N HIS A 225 -11.44 3.26 22.79
CA HIS A 225 -11.30 1.80 22.85
C HIS A 225 -11.10 1.19 21.48
N TYR A 226 -10.47 0.02 21.48
CA TYR A 226 -10.14 -0.75 20.30
C TYR A 226 -10.66 -2.16 20.42
N TYR A 227 -11.28 -2.65 19.35
CA TYR A 227 -11.83 -4.00 19.30
C TYR A 227 -11.92 -4.48 17.85
N VAL A 228 -11.93 -5.80 17.66
CA VAL A 228 -12.11 -6.40 16.33
C VAL A 228 -13.61 -6.57 16.04
N LYS A 229 -14.06 -6.16 14.84
CA LYS A 229 -15.44 -6.33 14.37
C LYS A 229 -15.46 -6.87 12.94
N ASP A 230 -16.39 -7.78 12.69
CA ASP A 230 -16.72 -8.23 11.34
C ASP A 230 -17.76 -7.27 10.73
N LEU A 231 -17.41 -6.65 9.61
CA LEU A 231 -18.29 -5.78 8.84
C LEU A 231 -18.78 -6.52 7.60
N GLU A 232 -20.07 -6.45 7.34
CA GLU A 232 -20.66 -6.98 6.10
C GLU A 232 -20.65 -5.89 5.03
N THR A 233 -20.11 -6.21 3.86
CA THR A 233 -20.05 -5.32 2.69
C THR A 233 -20.31 -6.15 1.46
N GLU A 234 -21.38 -5.83 0.72
CA GLU A 234 -21.73 -6.50 -0.54
C GLU A 234 -21.81 -8.04 -0.43
N GLY A 235 -22.37 -8.55 0.68
CA GLY A 235 -22.50 -9.98 0.95
C GLY A 235 -21.18 -10.70 1.29
N ARG A 236 -20.13 -9.94 1.63
CA ARG A 236 -18.85 -10.44 2.14
C ARG A 236 -18.56 -9.89 3.52
N ILE A 237 -17.91 -10.70 4.34
CA ILE A 237 -17.43 -10.28 5.65
C ILE A 237 -15.98 -9.80 5.53
N VAL A 238 -15.71 -8.60 6.05
CA VAL A 238 -14.37 -8.04 6.21
C VAL A 238 -14.12 -7.78 7.68
N ARG A 239 -13.06 -8.38 8.23
CA ARG A 239 -12.67 -8.19 9.63
C ARG A 239 -11.82 -6.94 9.78
N CYS A 240 -12.22 -6.07 10.70
CA CYS A 240 -11.62 -4.76 10.90
C CYS A 240 -11.20 -4.56 12.36
N LEU A 241 -10.17 -3.76 12.57
CA LEU A 241 -9.90 -3.16 13.88
C LEU A 241 -10.69 -1.85 13.95
N MET A 242 -11.55 -1.74 14.94
CA MET A 242 -12.39 -0.58 15.20
C MET A 242 -11.72 0.29 16.27
N ARG A 243 -11.86 1.61 16.14
CA ARG A 243 -11.60 2.58 17.18
C ARG A 243 -12.91 3.29 17.51
N GLY A 244 -13.40 3.09 18.73
CA GLY A 244 -14.46 3.93 19.25
C GLY A 244 -13.89 5.11 20.02
N PHE A 245 -14.54 6.25 19.82
CA PHE A 245 -14.16 7.52 20.41
C PHE A 245 -15.36 8.11 21.15
N ARG A 246 -15.14 8.59 22.38
CA ARG A 246 -16.14 9.35 23.15
C ARG A 246 -15.51 10.67 23.52
N GLU A 247 -16.16 11.74 23.12
CA GLU A 247 -15.71 13.10 23.38
C GLU A 247 -15.75 13.43 24.87
N SER A 248 -15.13 14.55 25.22
CA SER A 248 -14.97 14.92 26.62
C SER A 248 -16.30 15.10 27.36
N ALA A 249 -17.34 15.67 26.73
CA ALA A 249 -18.64 15.84 27.39
C ALA A 249 -19.22 14.52 27.93
N GLU A 250 -19.30 13.50 27.07
CA GLU A 250 -19.78 12.17 27.46
C GLU A 250 -18.85 11.52 28.49
N THR A 251 -17.55 11.73 28.34
CA THR A 251 -16.54 11.18 29.24
C THR A 251 -16.65 11.77 30.64
N PHE A 252 -16.79 13.09 30.76
CA PHE A 252 -16.98 13.79 32.03
C PHE A 252 -18.30 13.41 32.71
N ASP A 253 -19.38 13.25 31.94
CA ASP A 253 -20.66 12.78 32.49
C ASP A 253 -20.53 11.39 33.11
N ALA A 254 -19.83 10.46 32.44
CA ALA A 254 -19.58 9.12 32.96
C ALA A 254 -18.66 9.13 34.20
N VAL A 255 -17.60 9.97 34.19
CA VAL A 255 -16.71 10.15 35.35
C VAL A 255 -17.50 10.69 36.55
N LYS A 256 -18.37 11.69 36.34
CA LYS A 256 -19.26 12.23 37.38
C LYS A 256 -20.28 11.20 37.87
N GLY A 257 -20.76 10.34 36.97
CA GLY A 257 -21.62 9.20 37.29
C GLY A 257 -20.91 8.06 38.06
N GLY A 258 -19.57 8.13 38.21
CA GLY A 258 -18.79 7.19 39.01
C GLY A 258 -18.38 5.91 38.29
N SER A 259 -18.73 5.76 37.00
CA SER A 259 -18.24 4.66 36.18
C SER A 259 -18.11 5.02 34.70
N ILE A 260 -16.97 4.65 34.12
CA ILE A 260 -16.65 4.88 32.70
C ILE A 260 -16.83 3.62 31.83
N ALA A 261 -17.15 2.47 32.43
CA ALA A 261 -17.31 1.21 31.69
C ALA A 261 -18.29 1.30 30.49
N PRO A 262 -19.44 2.03 30.57
CA PRO A 262 -20.35 2.15 29.43
C PRO A 262 -19.77 2.89 28.21
N LEU A 263 -18.69 3.66 28.38
CA LEU A 263 -18.02 4.36 27.28
C LEU A 263 -17.36 3.37 26.30
N PHE A 264 -16.97 2.19 26.81
CA PHE A 264 -16.19 1.18 26.08
C PHE A 264 -17.05 0.08 25.46
N VAL A 265 -18.37 0.27 25.40
CA VAL A 265 -19.28 -0.62 24.66
C VAL A 265 -19.20 -0.25 23.16
N PRO A 266 -19.00 -1.22 22.26
CA PRO A 266 -19.04 -1.00 20.80
C PRO A 266 -20.32 -0.30 20.33
N ARG A 267 -20.18 0.66 19.42
CA ARG A 267 -21.29 1.40 18.80
C ARG A 267 -21.13 1.45 17.28
N ASP A 268 -22.23 1.71 16.58
CA ASP A 268 -22.21 1.75 15.10
C ASP A 268 -21.50 2.98 14.53
N ARG A 269 -21.29 4.02 15.36
CA ARG A 269 -20.50 5.20 15.00
C ARG A 269 -18.99 5.03 15.19
N ASP A 270 -18.54 3.88 15.68
CA ASP A 270 -17.11 3.61 15.87
C ASP A 270 -16.46 3.36 14.50
N GLU A 271 -15.20 3.79 14.35
CA GLU A 271 -14.55 3.91 13.05
C GLU A 271 -13.63 2.72 12.75
N PRO A 272 -13.65 2.14 11.54
CA PRO A 272 -12.66 1.15 11.14
C PRO A 272 -11.32 1.86 10.88
N ILE A 273 -10.27 1.43 11.58
CA ILE A 273 -8.91 2.00 11.45
C ILE A 273 -7.93 1.09 10.70
N ALA A 274 -8.26 -0.19 10.54
CA ALA A 274 -7.58 -1.12 9.65
C ALA A 274 -8.52 -2.23 9.20
N PHE A 275 -8.27 -2.73 8.00
CA PHE A 275 -9.01 -3.82 7.37
C PHE A 275 -8.12 -5.06 7.29
N GLY A 276 -8.74 -6.22 7.10
CA GLY A 276 -8.02 -7.48 6.99
C GLY A 276 -7.33 -7.90 8.28
N VAL A 277 -7.86 -7.49 9.44
CA VAL A 277 -7.25 -7.78 10.73
C VAL A 277 -7.58 -9.22 11.11
N VAL A 278 -6.55 -10.07 11.16
CA VAL A 278 -6.70 -11.47 11.56
C VAL A 278 -6.64 -11.59 13.08
N SER A 279 -5.69 -10.88 13.70
CA SER A 279 -5.51 -10.91 15.16
C SER A 279 -5.04 -9.56 15.69
N PHE A 280 -5.57 -9.21 16.85
CA PHE A 280 -5.17 -8.06 17.64
C PHE A 280 -4.96 -8.54 19.08
N GLU A 281 -3.70 -8.51 19.51
CA GLU A 281 -3.28 -8.84 20.87
C GLU A 281 -2.80 -7.56 21.55
N ALA A 282 -3.27 -7.30 22.77
CA ALA A 282 -2.91 -6.12 23.53
C ALA A 282 -2.69 -6.49 25.00
N ARG A 283 -1.44 -6.81 25.32
CA ARG A 283 -1.06 -7.35 26.63
C ARG A 283 -0.55 -6.23 27.53
N PRO A 284 -1.25 -5.89 28.61
CA PRO A 284 -0.75 -4.93 29.57
C PRO A 284 0.46 -5.51 30.31
N ARG A 285 1.51 -4.70 30.45
CA ARG A 285 2.81 -5.06 31.02
C ARG A 285 3.17 -4.12 32.18
N THR A 286 3.82 -4.67 33.18
CA THR A 286 4.47 -3.92 34.27
C THR A 286 5.88 -4.44 34.47
N ARG A 287 6.76 -3.65 35.08
CA ARG A 287 8.06 -4.13 35.53
C ARG A 287 7.94 -4.78 36.91
N ASP A 288 8.70 -5.86 37.11
CA ASP A 288 8.96 -6.43 38.43
C ASP A 288 10.01 -5.62 39.20
N GLU A 289 10.32 -6.03 40.44
CA GLU A 289 11.33 -5.38 41.28
C GLU A 289 12.75 -5.40 40.68
N THR A 290 13.00 -6.32 39.75
CA THR A 290 14.28 -6.45 39.03
C THR A 290 14.31 -5.66 37.72
N GLY A 291 13.21 -4.99 37.38
CA GLY A 291 13.05 -4.20 36.15
C GLY A 291 12.66 -5.03 34.93
N ASN A 292 12.37 -6.33 35.05
CA ASN A 292 11.94 -7.17 33.93
C ASN A 292 10.44 -7.01 33.66
N TRP A 293 10.05 -7.11 32.39
CA TRP A 293 8.65 -7.04 32.00
C TRP A 293 7.89 -8.31 32.37
N GLN A 294 6.76 -8.15 33.05
CA GLN A 294 5.80 -9.21 33.37
C GLN A 294 4.37 -8.79 32.96
N ASP A 295 3.47 -9.76 32.87
CA ASP A 295 2.04 -9.49 32.62
C ASP A 295 1.46 -8.67 33.78
N TRP A 296 0.77 -7.58 33.46
CA TRP A 296 -0.01 -6.82 34.42
C TRP A 296 -1.41 -7.45 34.54
N ASN A 297 -1.86 -7.70 35.76
CA ASN A 297 -3.16 -8.30 36.03
C ASN A 297 -4.18 -7.23 36.39
N VAL A 298 -5.37 -7.32 35.78
CA VAL A 298 -6.51 -6.46 36.08
C VAL A 298 -6.87 -6.57 37.57
N GLY A 299 -7.14 -5.43 38.21
CA GLY A 299 -7.55 -5.37 39.62
C GLY A 299 -6.40 -5.13 40.62
N GLN A 300 -5.16 -4.97 40.15
CA GLN A 300 -4.09 -4.43 40.99
C GLN A 300 -4.30 -2.93 41.25
N SER A 301 -3.83 -2.43 42.39
CA SER A 301 -3.82 -0.99 42.72
C SER A 301 -2.83 -0.17 41.88
N THR A 302 -2.03 -0.86 41.06
CA THR A 302 -1.04 -0.30 40.14
C THR A 302 -1.60 -0.25 38.72
N TYR A 303 -1.06 0.65 37.91
CA TYR A 303 -1.41 0.78 36.50
C TYR A 303 -0.42 0.01 35.62
N PRO A 304 -0.82 -0.43 34.41
CA PRO A 304 0.12 -0.99 33.45
C PRO A 304 1.11 0.09 33.00
N GLN A 305 2.40 -0.23 32.99
CA GLN A 305 3.46 0.70 32.57
C GLN A 305 3.62 0.72 31.05
N ALA A 306 3.28 -0.38 30.37
CA ALA A 306 3.29 -0.48 28.92
C ALA A 306 2.21 -1.43 28.43
N ILE A 307 1.87 -1.32 27.15
CA ILE A 307 1.06 -2.30 26.42
C ILE A 307 1.95 -2.91 25.34
N GLU A 308 2.09 -4.23 25.37
CA GLU A 308 2.67 -4.99 24.27
C GLU A 308 1.56 -5.28 23.26
N LEU A 309 1.62 -4.62 22.10
CA LEU A 309 0.70 -4.81 21.00
C LEU A 309 1.29 -5.77 19.99
N LYS A 310 0.46 -6.68 19.50
CA LYS A 310 0.75 -7.48 18.31
C LYS A 310 -0.46 -7.50 17.39
N LEU A 311 -0.25 -7.08 16.15
CA LEU A 311 -1.25 -6.98 15.10
C LEU A 311 -0.86 -7.91 13.96
N ILE A 312 -1.82 -8.73 13.52
CA ILE A 312 -1.66 -9.63 12.38
C ILE A 312 -2.68 -9.24 11.32
N LEU A 313 -2.19 -8.90 10.13
CA LEU A 313 -2.99 -8.50 8.98
C LEU A 313 -2.90 -9.55 7.86
N ALA A 314 -4.02 -9.83 7.21
CA ALA A 314 -4.05 -10.57 5.96
C ALA A 314 -3.65 -9.65 4.81
N ARG A 315 -2.72 -10.11 3.96
CA ARG A 315 -2.40 -9.41 2.72
C ARG A 315 -3.60 -9.41 1.77
N ARG A 316 -3.62 -8.46 0.84
CA ARG A 316 -4.75 -8.22 -0.09
C ARG A 316 -5.21 -9.48 -0.83
N ASP A 317 -4.29 -10.34 -1.24
CA ASP A 317 -4.54 -11.59 -1.96
C ASP A 317 -5.33 -12.62 -1.13
N LEU A 318 -5.04 -12.70 0.17
CA LEU A 318 -5.74 -13.57 1.10
C LEU A 318 -7.02 -12.91 1.62
N SER A 319 -6.95 -11.64 2.01
CA SER A 319 -8.10 -10.87 2.49
C SER A 319 -9.26 -10.89 1.49
N GLY A 320 -8.98 -10.84 0.17
CA GLY A 320 -10.02 -10.92 -0.85
C GLY A 320 -10.72 -12.28 -0.98
N LYS A 321 -10.15 -13.34 -0.38
CA LYS A 321 -10.68 -14.71 -0.40
C LYS A 321 -11.45 -15.06 0.89
N LEU A 322 -11.15 -14.39 2.00
CA LEU A 322 -11.83 -14.57 3.28
C LEU A 322 -13.18 -13.84 3.21
N SER A 323 -14.25 -14.57 2.95
CA SER A 323 -15.58 -13.98 2.70
C SER A 323 -16.58 -14.24 3.82
N THR A 324 -16.30 -15.21 4.69
CA THR A 324 -17.17 -15.57 5.82
C THR A 324 -16.46 -15.34 7.16
N ALA A 325 -17.22 -15.14 8.24
CA ALA A 325 -16.65 -15.01 9.60
C ALA A 325 -15.79 -16.23 9.97
N ALA A 326 -16.22 -17.43 9.55
CA ALA A 326 -15.47 -18.66 9.75
C ALA A 326 -14.09 -18.60 9.08
N ASP A 327 -13.99 -18.07 7.85
CA ASP A 327 -12.70 -17.93 7.17
C ASP A 327 -11.73 -17.06 7.97
N TRP A 328 -12.20 -15.96 8.55
CA TRP A 328 -11.40 -15.06 9.38
C TRP A 328 -10.97 -15.66 10.72
N ASP A 329 -11.71 -16.67 11.22
CA ASP A 329 -11.37 -17.43 12.42
C ASP A 329 -10.43 -18.62 12.12
N GLY A 330 -9.93 -18.75 10.88
CA GLY A 330 -9.10 -19.89 10.47
C GLY A 330 -9.91 -21.17 10.21
N LEU A 331 -11.24 -21.06 10.18
CA LEU A 331 -12.18 -22.14 9.93
C LEU A 331 -12.65 -22.11 8.46
N GLY A 332 -13.29 -23.19 8.01
CA GLY A 332 -13.74 -23.29 6.61
C GLY A 332 -12.63 -23.64 5.62
N THR A 333 -12.96 -23.66 4.33
CA THR A 333 -12.02 -24.09 3.27
C THR A 333 -10.93 -23.06 3.05
N THR A 334 -11.28 -21.77 3.05
CA THR A 334 -10.33 -20.68 2.80
C THR A 334 -9.62 -20.25 4.07
N GLY A 335 -10.28 -20.28 5.23
CA GLY A 335 -9.64 -19.93 6.51
C GLY A 335 -8.43 -20.80 6.86
N LYS A 336 -8.36 -22.05 6.37
CA LYS A 336 -7.15 -22.89 6.50
C LYS A 336 -5.88 -22.24 5.94
N LEU A 337 -6.00 -21.29 5.01
CA LEU A 337 -4.88 -20.54 4.46
C LEU A 337 -4.25 -19.57 5.48
N LEU A 338 -4.95 -19.21 6.56
CA LEU A 338 -4.39 -18.45 7.67
C LEU A 338 -3.35 -19.28 8.46
N GLY A 339 -3.51 -20.60 8.49
CA GLY A 339 -2.68 -21.49 9.32
C GLY A 339 -2.99 -21.32 10.81
N THR A 340 -1.98 -21.52 11.65
CA THR A 340 -2.07 -21.35 13.11
C THR A 340 -1.45 -20.02 13.57
N PRO A 341 -1.87 -19.46 14.72
CA PRO A 341 -1.26 -18.26 15.29
C PRO A 341 0.26 -18.34 15.46
N GLU A 342 0.77 -19.52 15.80
CA GLU A 342 2.21 -19.79 15.98
C GLU A 342 2.98 -19.77 14.65
N GLU A 343 2.29 -20.05 13.54
CA GLU A 343 2.87 -20.06 12.20
C GLU A 343 2.72 -18.72 11.47
N ALA A 344 2.04 -17.74 12.06
CA ALA A 344 1.69 -16.49 11.40
C ALA A 344 2.91 -15.74 10.82
N SER A 345 4.04 -15.74 11.54
CA SER A 345 5.30 -15.10 11.08
C SER A 345 5.94 -15.80 9.88
N ARG A 346 5.60 -17.08 9.65
CA ARG A 346 6.07 -17.88 8.51
C ARG A 346 5.05 -17.91 7.37
N ASN A 347 3.82 -17.45 7.61
CA ASN A 347 2.78 -17.42 6.60
C ASN A 347 3.00 -16.25 5.64
N ARG A 348 3.30 -16.57 4.38
CA ARG A 348 3.56 -15.57 3.32
C ARG A 348 2.38 -14.66 2.98
N SER A 349 1.16 -15.02 3.40
CA SER A 349 -0.03 -14.24 3.15
C SER A 349 -0.45 -13.39 4.36
N LEU A 350 0.35 -13.40 5.43
CA LEU A 350 0.15 -12.60 6.63
C LEU A 350 1.31 -11.62 6.82
N GLU A 351 1.02 -10.52 7.51
CA GLU A 351 2.00 -9.59 8.05
C GLU A 351 1.81 -9.51 9.55
N THR A 352 2.90 -9.61 10.31
CA THR A 352 2.89 -9.53 11.77
C THR A 352 3.66 -8.30 12.21
N PHE A 353 3.02 -7.46 13.02
CA PHE A 353 3.61 -6.25 13.59
C PHE A 353 3.53 -6.34 15.11
N GLY A 354 4.61 -5.96 15.78
CA GLY A 354 4.67 -5.94 17.24
C GLY A 354 5.31 -4.66 17.73
N SER A 355 4.81 -4.10 18.83
CA SER A 355 5.40 -2.93 19.48
C SER A 355 5.10 -2.94 20.97
N LEU A 356 6.07 -2.49 21.77
CA LEU A 356 5.87 -2.21 23.18
C LEU A 356 5.71 -0.71 23.36
N ILE A 357 4.51 -0.28 23.75
CA ILE A 357 4.14 1.14 23.86
C ILE A 357 3.99 1.50 25.32
N ARG A 358 4.66 2.57 25.77
CA ARG A 358 4.52 3.05 27.15
C ARG A 358 3.14 3.65 27.39
N PHE A 359 2.60 3.39 28.56
CA PHE A 359 1.37 4.03 29.03
C PHE A 359 1.71 5.41 29.59
N GLY A 360 0.94 6.43 29.24
CA GLY A 360 1.21 7.87 29.45
C GLY A 360 1.38 8.38 30.90
N ASN A 361 1.53 7.49 31.88
CA ASN A 361 1.73 7.81 33.29
C ASN A 361 3.13 7.44 33.83
N ASP A 362 4.12 7.16 32.96
CA ASP A 362 5.52 7.03 33.37
C ASP A 362 6.15 8.42 33.66
N GLU A 363 5.44 9.26 34.40
CA GLU A 363 6.06 10.34 35.17
C GLU A 363 6.82 9.65 36.30
N VAL A 364 8.09 9.38 36.04
CA VAL A 364 9.08 9.01 37.03
C VAL A 364 8.91 9.95 38.22
N ARG A 365 8.38 9.41 39.32
CA ARG A 365 8.44 10.04 40.64
C ARG A 365 9.82 9.82 41.24
#